data_AF-A0A3M2BPK6-F1
#
_entry.id   AF-A0A3M2BPK6-F1
#
_cell.length_a   1.000
_cell.length_b   1.000
_cell.length_c   1.000
_cell.angle_alpha   90.00
_cell.angle_beta   90.00
_cell.angle_gamma   90.00
#
_symmetry.space_group_name_H-M   'P 1'
#
loop_
_entity.id
_entity.type
_entity.pdbx_description
1 polymer ?
#
loop_
_entity_poly.entity_id
_entity_poly.type
_entity_poly.pdbx_seq_one_letter_code
_entity_poly.pdbx_strand_id
1 'polypeptide(L)'
;MSNKRSPWLYVGCGCAAFAVLLVLAIAGAGYFGFRQVARGITDPAVRTERALALLGTDELPPGYHAQMTLSVPFIMDMAVLSDGPPVEAGNVEDLGGHERVFFFVKIKIEDKDKEEFERYLEGEEDSAKVLDQMQVDFRRSEILGRGRFDSGDQVVRYLVQKGEISERDGRVPGIFTLAAVDCPDDERMRVAAWLQRRPELAAEAPAVEAPQAGEASPQSLAGTVADEATLRDFMSYLSVCG
;
A
#
# COMPACT_ATOMS: atom_id res chain seq x y z
N MET A 1 -60.23 29.11 -27.40
CA MET A 1 -59.94 27.66 -27.31
C MET A 1 -58.81 27.47 -26.30
N SER A 2 -59.09 26.98 -25.08
CA SER A 2 -58.02 26.74 -24.10
C SER A 2 -57.42 25.34 -24.33
N ASN A 3 -56.18 25.29 -24.80
CA ASN A 3 -55.45 24.03 -24.94
C ASN A 3 -55.23 23.40 -23.56
N LYS A 4 -55.99 22.36 -23.23
CA LYS A 4 -55.75 21.54 -22.04
C LYS A 4 -54.48 20.72 -22.29
N ARG A 5 -53.33 21.20 -21.81
CA ARG A 5 -52.08 20.43 -21.84
C ARG A 5 -52.22 19.21 -20.94
N SER A 6 -51.81 18.05 -21.44
CA SER A 6 -51.86 16.79 -20.69
C SER A 6 -51.01 16.90 -19.41
N PRO A 7 -51.54 16.54 -18.22
CA PRO A 7 -50.80 16.51 -16.96
C PRO A 7 -49.53 15.65 -17.03
N TRP A 8 -49.51 14.61 -17.88
CA TRP A 8 -48.36 13.75 -18.11
C TRP A 8 -47.14 14.48 -18.68
N LEU A 9 -47.36 15.61 -19.36
CA LEU A 9 -46.28 16.42 -19.92
C LEU A 9 -45.45 17.09 -18.81
N TYR A 10 -46.09 17.49 -17.71
CA TYR A 10 -45.40 18.02 -16.53
C TYR A 10 -44.65 16.94 -15.75
N VAL A 11 -45.23 15.74 -15.62
CA VAL A 11 -44.57 14.59 -14.98
C VAL A 11 -43.35 14.16 -15.80
N GLY A 12 -43.48 14.07 -17.12
CA GLY A 12 -42.36 13.75 -18.02
C GLY A 12 -41.25 14.80 -17.98
N CYS A 13 -41.61 16.09 -17.96
CA CYS A 13 -40.64 17.19 -17.85
C CYS A 13 -39.92 17.18 -16.49
N GLY A 14 -40.64 16.91 -15.41
CA GLY A 14 -40.05 16.79 -14.06
C GLY A 14 -39.08 15.61 -13.96
N CYS A 15 -39.45 14.43 -14.49
CA CYS A 15 -38.58 13.25 -14.47
C CYS A 15 -37.32 13.46 -15.31
N ALA A 16 -37.46 14.06 -16.51
CA ALA A 16 -36.32 14.41 -17.36
C ALA A 16 -35.39 15.43 -16.69
N ALA A 17 -35.94 16.47 -16.06
CA ALA A 17 -35.15 17.46 -15.33
C ALA A 17 -34.40 16.82 -14.14
N PHE A 18 -35.06 15.95 -13.38
CA PHE A 18 -34.43 15.22 -12.28
C PHE A 18 -33.30 14.30 -12.76
N ALA A 19 -33.53 13.54 -13.84
CA ALA A 19 -32.51 12.67 -14.42
C ALA A 19 -31.28 13.48 -14.88
N VAL A 20 -31.49 14.64 -15.52
CA VAL A 20 -30.39 15.53 -15.92
C VAL A 20 -29.62 16.06 -14.70
N LEU A 21 -30.33 16.50 -13.65
CA LEU A 21 -29.67 16.96 -12.42
C LEU A 21 -28.88 15.85 -11.74
N LEU A 22 -29.38 14.61 -11.74
CA LEU A 22 -28.68 13.45 -11.18
C LEU A 22 -27.38 13.17 -11.96
N VAL A 23 -27.44 13.19 -13.29
CA VAL A 23 -26.25 13.00 -14.14
C VAL A 23 -25.23 14.11 -13.90
N LEU A 24 -25.66 15.37 -13.83
CA LEU A 24 -24.77 16.50 -13.53
C LEU A 24 -24.14 16.39 -12.13
N ALA A 25 -24.89 15.93 -11.13
CA ALA A 25 -24.37 15.71 -9.78
C ALA A 25 -23.29 14.62 -9.77
N ILE A 26 -23.53 13.49 -10.44
CA ILE A 26 -22.55 12.39 -10.55
C ILE A 26 -21.30 12.87 -11.30
N ALA A 27 -21.47 13.56 -12.43
CA ALA A 27 -20.34 14.10 -13.21
C ALA A 27 -19.53 15.13 -12.40
N GLY A 28 -20.20 16.03 -11.68
CA GLY A 28 -19.56 17.01 -10.81
C GLY A 28 -18.75 16.36 -9.68
N ALA A 29 -19.34 15.36 -9.00
CA ALA A 29 -18.66 14.59 -7.97
C ALA A 29 -17.44 13.84 -8.53
N GLY A 30 -17.58 13.20 -9.69
CA GLY A 30 -16.49 12.51 -10.38
C GLY A 30 -15.34 13.45 -10.74
N TYR A 31 -15.64 14.63 -11.30
CA TYR A 31 -14.62 15.64 -11.63
C TYR A 31 -13.88 16.16 -10.39
N PHE A 32 -14.60 16.44 -9.31
CA PHE A 32 -14.01 16.93 -8.07
C PHE A 32 -13.12 15.85 -7.42
N GLY A 33 -13.61 14.62 -7.35
CA GLY A 33 -12.84 13.47 -6.86
C GLY A 33 -11.56 13.26 -7.67
N PHE A 34 -11.66 13.24 -8.99
CA PHE A 34 -10.50 13.11 -9.87
C PHE A 34 -9.48 14.24 -9.65
N ARG A 35 -9.95 15.48 -9.51
CA ARG A 35 -9.08 16.64 -9.26
C ARG A 35 -8.38 16.56 -7.89
N GLN A 36 -9.04 16.02 -6.87
CA GLN A 36 -8.45 15.85 -5.54
C GLN A 36 -7.39 14.75 -5.52
N VAL A 37 -7.62 13.65 -6.25
CA VAL A 37 -6.65 12.57 -6.44
C VAL A 37 -5.45 13.10 -7.23
N ALA A 38 -5.68 13.77 -8.37
CA ALA A 38 -4.62 14.30 -9.22
C ALA A 38 -3.66 15.23 -8.45
N ARG A 39 -4.18 16.10 -7.57
CA ARG A 39 -3.33 16.95 -6.71
C ARG A 39 -2.44 16.16 -5.74
N GLY A 40 -2.95 15.06 -5.19
CA GLY A 40 -2.17 14.18 -4.32
C GLY A 40 -1.10 13.37 -5.05
N ILE A 41 -1.09 13.41 -6.38
CA ILE A 41 -0.08 12.75 -7.22
C ILE A 41 0.93 13.77 -7.74
N THR A 42 0.47 14.96 -8.14
CA THR A 42 1.33 15.95 -8.82
C THR A 42 2.00 16.96 -7.89
N ASP A 43 1.37 17.30 -6.76
CA ASP A 43 1.90 18.33 -5.85
C ASP A 43 2.71 17.70 -4.70
N PRO A 44 4.04 17.94 -4.61
CA PRO A 44 4.89 17.38 -3.56
C PRO A 44 4.51 17.82 -2.14
N ALA A 45 3.98 19.04 -1.97
CA ALA A 45 3.56 19.51 -0.66
C ALA A 45 2.32 18.77 -0.19
N VAL A 46 1.33 18.62 -1.08
CA VAL A 46 0.09 17.88 -0.79
C VAL A 46 0.38 16.38 -0.57
N ARG A 47 1.32 15.79 -1.31
CA ARG A 47 1.79 14.41 -1.10
C ARG A 47 2.32 14.22 0.31
N THR A 48 3.23 15.10 0.73
CA THR A 48 3.86 15.00 2.04
C THR A 48 2.83 15.19 3.15
N GLU A 49 1.99 16.23 3.06
CA GLU A 49 0.93 16.49 4.03
C GLU A 49 -0.03 15.30 4.20
N ARG A 50 -0.46 14.69 3.08
CA ARG A 50 -1.34 13.51 3.12
C ARG A 50 -0.66 12.27 3.66
N ALA A 51 0.63 12.08 3.33
CA ALA A 51 1.38 10.94 3.82
C ALA A 51 1.54 11.04 5.35
N LEU A 52 1.92 12.22 5.85
CA LEU A 52 2.00 12.51 7.28
C LEU A 52 0.66 12.27 7.99
N ALA A 53 -0.42 12.81 7.44
CA ALA A 53 -1.77 12.62 8.00
C ALA A 53 -2.22 11.15 7.99
N LEU A 54 -1.92 10.39 6.92
CA LEU A 54 -2.29 8.98 6.82
C LEU A 54 -1.45 8.09 7.74
N LEU A 55 -0.18 8.44 7.94
CA LEU A 55 0.76 7.69 8.77
C LEU A 55 0.70 8.09 10.26
N GLY A 56 -0.08 9.12 10.60
CA GLY A 56 -0.23 9.61 11.97
C GLY A 56 1.09 10.15 12.53
N THR A 57 1.85 10.90 11.73
CA THR A 57 3.15 11.42 12.13
C THR A 57 3.36 12.86 11.68
N ASP A 58 4.14 13.62 12.45
CA ASP A 58 4.50 15.01 12.13
C ASP A 58 5.68 15.09 11.15
N GLU A 59 6.53 14.06 11.12
CA GLU A 59 7.72 14.00 10.27
C GLU A 59 7.86 12.61 9.65
N LEU A 60 8.31 12.55 8.39
CA LEU A 60 8.56 11.28 7.73
C LEU A 60 9.78 10.57 8.37
N PRO A 61 9.82 9.23 8.37
CA PRO A 61 10.99 8.50 8.83
C PRO A 61 12.29 9.00 8.16
N PRO A 62 13.42 9.05 8.88
CA PRO A 62 14.66 9.61 8.36
C PRO A 62 15.08 9.00 7.03
N GLY A 63 15.36 9.87 6.05
CA GLY A 63 15.79 9.47 4.72
C GLY A 63 14.68 8.97 3.80
N TYR A 64 13.41 8.99 4.22
CA TYR A 64 12.27 8.70 3.36
C TYR A 64 11.57 9.98 2.86
N HIS A 65 11.10 9.92 1.63
CA HIS A 65 10.36 10.98 0.97
C HIS A 65 9.01 10.45 0.49
N ALA A 66 7.96 11.26 0.60
CA ALA A 66 6.64 10.91 0.10
C ALA A 66 6.65 10.92 -1.44
N GLN A 67 6.44 9.75 -2.04
CA GLN A 67 6.42 9.56 -3.48
C GLN A 67 5.00 9.70 -4.03
N MET A 68 4.04 9.07 -3.38
CA MET A 68 2.66 9.05 -3.82
C MET A 68 1.72 8.93 -2.62
N THR A 69 0.57 9.59 -2.73
CA THR A 69 -0.56 9.35 -1.83
C THR A 69 -1.83 9.18 -2.65
N LEU A 70 -2.64 8.21 -2.28
CA LEU A 70 -3.93 7.96 -2.91
C LEU A 70 -4.97 7.77 -1.80
N SER A 71 -6.04 8.54 -1.87
CA SER A 71 -7.19 8.38 -0.98
C SER A 71 -8.45 8.22 -1.81
N VAL A 72 -9.07 7.06 -1.68
CA VAL A 72 -10.36 6.72 -2.26
C VAL A 72 -11.35 6.62 -1.10
N PRO A 73 -12.23 7.63 -0.92
CA PRO A 73 -13.14 7.67 0.22
C PRO A 73 -13.91 6.36 0.40
N PHE A 74 -13.97 5.89 1.65
CA PHE A 74 -14.64 4.66 2.08
C PHE A 74 -14.04 3.33 1.60
N ILE A 75 -13.04 3.36 0.73
CA ILE A 75 -12.46 2.16 0.11
C ILE A 75 -11.04 1.93 0.59
N MET A 76 -10.14 2.88 0.34
CA MET A 76 -8.70 2.70 0.50
C MET A 76 -8.00 4.04 0.69
N ASP A 77 -7.02 4.06 1.57
CA ASP A 77 -5.99 5.09 1.66
C ASP A 77 -4.62 4.43 1.50
N MET A 78 -3.72 5.06 0.75
CA MET A 78 -2.39 4.52 0.45
C MET A 78 -1.35 5.63 0.49
N ALA A 79 -0.21 5.35 1.11
CA ALA A 79 1.01 6.15 1.04
C ALA A 79 2.16 5.30 0.54
N VAL A 80 3.00 5.89 -0.31
CA VAL A 80 4.25 5.29 -0.78
C VAL A 80 5.38 6.24 -0.45
N LEU A 81 6.37 5.74 0.26
CA LEU A 81 7.60 6.44 0.59
C LEU A 81 8.78 5.75 -0.09
N SER A 82 9.83 6.51 -0.43
CA SER A 82 11.10 5.92 -0.88
C SER A 82 12.28 6.73 -0.39
N ASP A 83 13.49 6.19 -0.53
CA ASP A 83 14.73 6.83 -0.09
C ASP A 83 15.39 7.77 -1.10
N GLY A 84 14.76 8.01 -2.25
CA GLY A 84 15.20 9.01 -3.21
C GLY A 84 14.25 10.19 -3.34
N PRO A 85 14.62 11.21 -4.14
CA PRO A 85 13.79 12.38 -4.34
C PRO A 85 12.43 12.01 -4.95
N PRO A 86 11.39 12.83 -4.74
CA PRO A 86 10.08 12.61 -5.33
C PRO A 86 10.16 12.51 -6.85
N VAL A 87 9.66 11.43 -7.44
CA VAL A 87 9.58 11.31 -8.90
C VAL A 87 8.59 12.34 -9.45
N GLU A 88 8.91 12.92 -10.62
CA GLU A 88 7.99 13.80 -11.34
C GLU A 88 6.87 12.95 -11.95
N ALA A 89 5.64 13.13 -11.45
CA ALA A 89 4.40 12.58 -11.96
C ALA A 89 4.24 11.03 -11.90
N GLY A 90 3.93 10.52 -10.71
CA GLY A 90 2.84 9.57 -10.49
C GLY A 90 2.94 8.15 -11.02
N ASN A 91 4.02 7.76 -11.70
CA ASN A 91 4.23 6.39 -12.12
C ASN A 91 4.98 5.63 -11.04
N VAL A 92 4.31 4.65 -10.43
CA VAL A 92 4.92 3.70 -9.47
C VAL A 92 6.06 2.92 -10.12
N GLU A 93 6.02 2.74 -11.45
CA GLU A 93 7.06 2.08 -12.24
C GLU A 93 8.41 2.82 -12.20
N ASP A 94 8.39 4.14 -12.00
CA ASP A 94 9.60 4.96 -11.89
C ASP A 94 10.26 4.85 -10.51
N LEU A 95 9.65 4.11 -9.56
CA LEU A 95 10.27 3.80 -8.27
C LEU A 95 11.42 2.80 -8.38
N GLY A 96 11.61 2.15 -9.52
CA GLY A 96 12.66 1.14 -9.73
C GLY A 96 14.09 1.63 -9.51
N GLY A 97 14.32 2.95 -9.45
CA GLY A 97 15.62 3.54 -9.13
C GLY A 97 15.96 3.60 -7.64
N HIS A 98 14.99 3.43 -6.75
CA HIS A 98 15.17 3.58 -5.30
C HIS A 98 15.67 2.29 -4.65
N GLU A 99 16.54 2.42 -3.65
CA GLU A 99 17.05 1.24 -2.94
C GLU A 99 15.97 0.71 -1.99
N ARG A 100 15.22 1.59 -1.33
CA ARG A 100 14.15 1.24 -0.39
C ARG A 100 12.85 1.93 -0.74
N VAL A 101 11.77 1.15 -0.72
CA VAL A 101 10.41 1.62 -0.92
C VAL A 101 9.52 1.06 0.19
N PHE A 102 8.70 1.93 0.76
CA PHE A 102 7.70 1.58 1.76
C PHE A 102 6.31 1.88 1.23
N PHE A 103 5.43 0.89 1.29
CA PHE A 103 4.02 1.01 0.98
C PHE A 103 3.22 0.87 2.27
N PHE A 104 2.28 1.77 2.47
CA PHE A 104 1.26 1.67 3.49
C PHE A 104 -0.11 1.72 2.85
N VAL A 105 -0.97 0.78 3.20
CA VAL A 105 -2.34 0.68 2.68
C VAL A 105 -3.29 0.48 3.85
N LYS A 106 -4.26 1.38 3.98
CA LYS A 106 -5.42 1.24 4.85
C LYS A 106 -6.63 0.92 3.98
N ILE A 107 -7.12 -0.31 4.03
CA ILE A 107 -8.16 -0.81 3.11
C ILE A 107 -9.35 -1.41 3.88
N LYS A 108 -10.55 -1.21 3.36
CA LYS A 108 -11.74 -1.93 3.79
C LYS A 108 -11.88 -3.23 2.99
N ILE A 109 -11.70 -4.37 3.65
CA ILE A 109 -11.87 -5.71 3.07
C ILE A 109 -12.87 -6.54 3.89
N GLU A 110 -13.26 -7.70 3.37
CA GLU A 110 -14.10 -8.66 4.09
C GLU A 110 -13.30 -9.31 5.24
N ASP A 111 -13.94 -9.60 6.37
CA ASP A 111 -13.27 -10.19 7.56
C ASP A 111 -12.52 -11.49 7.21
N LYS A 112 -13.10 -12.33 6.36
CA LYS A 112 -12.45 -13.57 5.90
C LYS A 112 -11.14 -13.30 5.13
N ASP A 113 -11.07 -12.23 4.34
CA ASP A 113 -9.90 -11.87 3.54
C ASP A 113 -8.81 -11.30 4.48
N LYS A 114 -9.21 -10.63 5.56
CA LYS A 114 -8.32 -10.20 6.65
C LYS A 114 -7.74 -11.40 7.41
N GLU A 115 -8.58 -12.31 7.85
CA GLU A 115 -8.17 -13.55 8.54
C GLU A 115 -7.26 -14.42 7.67
N GLU A 116 -7.54 -14.53 6.37
CA GLU A 116 -6.67 -15.21 5.40
C GLU A 116 -5.28 -14.57 5.33
N PHE A 117 -5.20 -13.24 5.28
CA PHE A 117 -3.91 -12.56 5.27
C PHE A 117 -3.12 -12.73 6.56
N GLU A 118 -3.79 -12.66 7.72
CA GLU A 118 -3.15 -12.88 9.02
C GLU A 118 -2.56 -14.31 9.11
N ARG A 119 -3.33 -15.32 8.69
CA ARG A 119 -2.88 -16.72 8.62
C ARG A 119 -1.73 -16.91 7.62
N TYR A 120 -1.72 -16.17 6.52
CA TYR A 120 -0.59 -16.17 5.59
C TYR A 120 0.69 -15.62 6.23
N LEU A 121 0.61 -14.52 6.97
CA LEU A 121 1.76 -13.98 7.70
C LEU A 121 2.28 -14.98 8.74
N GLU A 122 1.39 -15.72 9.40
CA GLU A 122 1.71 -16.77 10.38
C GLU A 122 2.26 -18.05 9.71
N GLY A 123 2.10 -18.19 8.40
CA GLY A 123 2.55 -19.34 7.62
C GLY A 123 1.60 -20.54 7.65
N GLU A 124 0.35 -20.33 8.09
CA GLU A 124 -0.71 -21.34 8.01
C GLU A 124 -1.31 -21.43 6.61
N GLU A 125 -1.28 -20.32 5.87
CA GLU A 125 -1.72 -20.22 4.49
C GLU A 125 -0.55 -19.92 3.55
N ASP A 126 -0.70 -20.42 2.34
CA ASP A 126 0.35 -20.53 1.33
C ASP A 126 0.24 -19.38 0.29
N SER A 127 -0.85 -18.62 0.36
CA SER A 127 -1.21 -17.44 -0.43
C SER A 127 -2.27 -16.62 0.33
N ALA A 128 -2.41 -15.34 -0.01
CA ALA A 128 -3.51 -14.50 0.47
C ALA A 128 -4.08 -13.64 -0.66
N LYS A 129 -5.39 -13.65 -0.84
CA LYS A 129 -6.11 -12.89 -1.88
C LYS A 129 -5.85 -11.37 -1.85
N VAL A 130 -5.53 -10.82 -0.68
CA VAL A 130 -5.15 -9.40 -0.53
C VAL A 130 -3.87 -9.08 -1.33
N LEU A 131 -2.95 -10.03 -1.47
CA LEU A 131 -1.72 -9.86 -2.26
C LEU A 131 -2.02 -9.79 -3.75
N ASP A 132 -2.96 -10.61 -4.23
CA ASP A 132 -3.40 -10.60 -5.64
C ASP A 132 -4.02 -9.23 -6.01
N GLN A 133 -4.76 -8.62 -5.09
CA GLN A 133 -5.35 -7.29 -5.29
C GLN A 133 -4.30 -6.18 -5.37
N MET A 134 -3.17 -6.34 -4.68
CA MET A 134 -2.05 -5.41 -4.74
C MET A 134 -1.22 -5.57 -6.02
N GLN A 135 -1.55 -6.55 -6.88
CA GLN A 135 -0.86 -6.87 -8.14
C GLN A 135 0.65 -7.09 -7.98
N VAL A 136 1.10 -7.47 -6.77
CA VAL A 136 2.52 -7.72 -6.54
C VAL A 136 2.77 -9.21 -6.77
N ASP A 137 3.42 -9.54 -7.90
CA ASP A 137 3.85 -10.91 -8.23
C ASP A 137 5.03 -11.31 -7.34
N PHE A 138 4.75 -11.60 -6.07
CA PHE A 138 5.68 -12.26 -5.17
C PHE A 138 5.73 -13.74 -5.54
N ARG A 139 6.43 -14.10 -6.63
CA ARG A 139 6.71 -15.52 -6.88
C ARG A 139 7.39 -16.10 -5.65
N ARG A 140 6.78 -17.14 -5.07
CA ARG A 140 7.20 -17.81 -3.83
C ARG A 140 8.71 -17.91 -3.75
N SER A 141 9.26 -17.02 -2.96
CA SER A 141 10.64 -17.01 -2.60
C SER A 141 10.85 -17.66 -1.25
N GLU A 142 12.11 -17.97 -0.97
CA GLU A 142 12.58 -18.36 0.35
C GLU A 142 12.10 -17.36 1.40
N ILE A 143 11.34 -17.86 2.38
CA ILE A 143 10.93 -17.10 3.57
C ILE A 143 12.14 -17.00 4.48
N LEU A 144 12.52 -15.77 4.81
CA LEU A 144 13.68 -15.48 5.65
C LEU A 144 13.33 -15.42 7.13
N GLY A 145 12.10 -15.02 7.45
CA GLY A 145 11.68 -14.89 8.83
C GLY A 145 10.24 -14.43 8.96
N ARG A 146 9.74 -14.56 10.18
CA ARG A 146 8.43 -14.07 10.63
C ARG A 146 8.61 -13.56 12.04
N GLY A 147 7.75 -12.62 12.43
CA GLY A 147 7.76 -12.16 13.80
C GLY A 147 6.58 -11.28 14.13
N ARG A 148 6.58 -10.84 15.38
CA ARG A 148 5.63 -9.87 15.89
C ARG A 148 6.35 -8.94 16.85
N PHE A 149 5.97 -7.68 16.84
CA PHE A 149 6.45 -6.72 17.81
C PHE A 149 5.40 -5.67 18.14
N ASP A 150 5.50 -5.14 19.36
CA ASP A 150 4.75 -3.97 19.78
C ASP A 150 5.48 -2.69 19.34
N SER A 151 4.71 -1.71 18.84
CA SER A 151 5.18 -0.39 18.48
C SER A 151 4.18 0.65 18.98
N GLY A 152 4.42 1.25 20.15
CA GLY A 152 3.40 2.10 20.78
C GLY A 152 2.19 1.28 21.26
N ASP A 153 1.01 1.63 20.78
CA ASP A 153 -0.29 0.99 21.08
C ASP A 153 -0.76 -0.03 20.02
N GLN A 154 0.06 -0.25 18.99
CA GLN A 154 -0.24 -1.13 17.87
C GLN A 154 0.68 -2.36 17.86
N VAL A 155 0.10 -3.50 17.48
CA VAL A 155 0.83 -4.76 17.30
C VAL A 155 1.11 -4.94 15.81
N VAL A 156 2.37 -5.18 15.47
CA VAL A 156 2.82 -5.40 14.10
C VAL A 156 3.19 -6.87 13.94
N ARG A 157 2.53 -7.57 13.02
CA ARG A 157 2.89 -8.94 12.61
C ARG A 157 3.53 -8.85 11.24
N TYR A 158 4.66 -9.51 11.02
CA TYR A 158 5.40 -9.38 9.77
C TYR A 158 5.97 -10.70 9.26
N LEU A 159 6.17 -10.73 7.95
CA LEU A 159 6.77 -11.81 7.17
C LEU A 159 7.85 -11.21 6.28
N VAL A 160 9.01 -11.86 6.23
CA VAL A 160 10.16 -11.47 5.41
C VAL A 160 10.46 -12.55 4.38
N GLN A 161 10.67 -12.17 3.12
CA GLN A 161 10.96 -13.09 2.02
C GLN A 161 11.86 -12.48 0.93
N LYS A 162 12.54 -13.32 0.14
CA LYS A 162 13.44 -12.92 -0.98
C LYS A 162 12.77 -12.83 -2.36
N GLY A 163 12.01 -11.79 -2.68
CA GLY A 163 11.36 -11.71 -3.99
C GLY A 163 12.23 -11.19 -5.14
N GLU A 164 11.57 -11.01 -6.29
CA GLU A 164 12.05 -10.21 -7.41
C GLU A 164 11.16 -8.96 -7.55
N ILE A 165 11.77 -7.79 -7.71
CA ILE A 165 11.06 -6.54 -8.00
C ILE A 165 10.98 -6.40 -9.51
N SER A 166 9.76 -6.24 -10.05
CA SER A 166 9.58 -5.94 -11.47
C SER A 166 9.90 -4.47 -11.74
N GLU A 167 10.79 -4.22 -12.70
CA GLU A 167 11.19 -2.90 -13.17
C GLU A 167 11.02 -2.82 -14.70
N ARG A 168 11.08 -1.60 -15.26
CA ARG A 168 10.97 -1.39 -16.71
C ARG A 168 12.00 -2.22 -17.50
N ASP A 169 13.21 -2.34 -16.98
CA ASP A 169 14.35 -2.99 -17.66
C ASP A 169 14.57 -4.45 -17.26
N GLY A 170 13.67 -5.03 -16.45
CA GLY A 170 13.76 -6.43 -16.04
C GLY A 170 13.31 -6.68 -14.61
N ARG A 171 13.84 -7.72 -13.99
CA ARG A 171 13.55 -8.07 -12.60
C ARG A 171 14.82 -7.96 -11.77
N VAL A 172 14.71 -7.37 -10.59
CA VAL A 172 15.86 -7.17 -9.69
C VAL A 172 15.61 -7.92 -8.38
N PRO A 173 16.54 -8.80 -7.95
CA PRO A 173 16.41 -9.46 -6.66
C PRO A 173 16.36 -8.48 -5.50
N GLY A 174 15.53 -8.80 -4.52
CA GLY A 174 15.32 -7.94 -3.36
C GLY A 174 14.83 -8.70 -2.14
N ILE A 175 14.71 -7.95 -1.06
CA ILE A 175 14.12 -8.40 0.19
C ILE A 175 12.80 -7.67 0.35
N PHE A 176 11.79 -8.42 0.77
CA PHE A 176 10.43 -7.96 0.94
C PHE A 176 9.97 -8.27 2.35
N THR A 177 9.44 -7.26 3.01
CA THR A 177 8.76 -7.42 4.29
C THR A 177 7.32 -7.02 4.11
N LEU A 178 6.41 -7.90 4.47
CA LEU A 178 4.98 -7.63 4.55
C LEU A 178 4.59 -7.58 6.02
N ALA A 179 3.74 -6.65 6.40
CA ALA A 179 3.24 -6.56 7.76
C ALA A 179 1.76 -6.19 7.81
N ALA A 180 1.06 -6.75 8.80
CA ALA A 180 -0.25 -6.31 9.24
C ALA A 180 -0.09 -5.50 10.53
N VAL A 181 -0.82 -4.41 10.64
CA VAL A 181 -0.91 -3.60 11.86
C VAL A 181 -2.31 -3.75 12.46
N ASP A 182 -2.36 -4.27 13.68
CA ASP A 182 -3.60 -4.47 14.42
C ASP A 182 -4.03 -3.17 15.11
N CYS A 183 -5.18 -2.62 14.69
CA CYS A 183 -5.83 -1.49 15.35
C CYS A 183 -7.18 -1.94 15.93
N PRO A 184 -7.35 -1.95 17.26
CA PRO A 184 -8.54 -2.52 17.89
C PRO A 184 -9.83 -1.73 17.61
N ASP A 185 -9.73 -0.43 17.36
CA ASP A 185 -10.88 0.48 17.21
C ASP A 185 -11.25 0.78 15.74
N ASP A 186 -10.65 0.08 14.76
CA ASP A 186 -10.89 0.32 13.34
C ASP A 186 -11.06 -0.99 12.55
N GLU A 187 -12.18 -1.11 11.85
CA GLU A 187 -12.49 -2.27 11.00
C GLU A 187 -11.59 -2.35 9.76
N ARG A 188 -10.92 -1.25 9.37
CA ARG A 188 -10.04 -1.27 8.20
C ARG A 188 -8.71 -1.92 8.53
N MET A 189 -8.33 -2.84 7.65
CA MET A 189 -7.03 -3.49 7.70
C MET A 189 -5.93 -2.51 7.28
N ARG A 190 -4.80 -2.56 7.99
CA ARG A 190 -3.60 -1.79 7.66
C ARG A 190 -2.48 -2.74 7.29
N VAL A 191 -2.02 -2.60 6.05
CA VAL A 191 -0.95 -3.40 5.49
C VAL A 191 0.22 -2.47 5.21
N ALA A 192 1.40 -2.89 5.67
CA ALA A 192 2.65 -2.25 5.37
C ALA A 192 3.52 -3.20 4.55
N ALA A 193 4.24 -2.68 3.57
CA ALA A 193 5.20 -3.45 2.80
C ALA A 193 6.49 -2.66 2.61
N TRP A 194 7.63 -3.30 2.85
CA TRP A 194 8.94 -2.76 2.52
C TRP A 194 9.54 -3.58 1.40
N LEU A 195 10.15 -2.88 0.46
CA LEU A 195 10.92 -3.44 -0.64
C LEU A 195 12.32 -2.86 -0.53
N GLN A 196 13.33 -3.71 -0.53
CA GLN A 196 14.71 -3.30 -0.61
C GLN A 196 15.42 -4.04 -1.74
N ARG A 197 16.03 -3.29 -2.66
CA ARG A 197 16.86 -3.85 -3.73
C ARG A 197 18.15 -4.38 -3.16
N ARG A 198 18.55 -5.58 -3.60
CA ARG A 198 19.79 -6.23 -3.19
C ARG A 198 20.39 -6.96 -4.40
N PRO A 199 20.94 -6.23 -5.39
CA PRO A 199 21.52 -6.84 -6.59
C PRO A 199 22.63 -7.85 -6.29
N GLU A 200 23.30 -7.75 -5.14
CA GLU A 200 24.27 -8.71 -4.63
C GLU A 200 23.67 -10.10 -4.32
N LEU A 201 22.38 -10.18 -3.95
CA LEU A 201 21.69 -11.46 -3.78
C LEU A 201 21.52 -12.20 -5.11
N ALA A 202 21.63 -11.51 -6.24
CA ALA A 202 21.69 -12.13 -7.56
C ALA A 202 23.02 -12.85 -7.80
N ALA A 203 24.11 -12.35 -7.21
CA ALA A 203 25.48 -12.84 -7.44
C ALA A 203 25.83 -14.07 -6.59
N GLU A 204 25.08 -14.32 -5.51
CA GLU A 204 25.23 -15.51 -4.66
C GLU A 204 24.60 -16.78 -5.25
N ALA A 205 24.10 -16.73 -6.49
CA ALA A 205 23.61 -17.90 -7.20
C ALA A 205 24.66 -18.53 -8.14
N PRO A 206 25.49 -19.47 -7.66
CA PRO A 206 25.75 -20.68 -8.41
C PRO A 206 24.91 -21.81 -7.84
N ALA A 207 24.39 -22.65 -8.76
CA ALA A 207 23.69 -23.89 -8.47
C ALA A 207 24.53 -24.83 -7.60
N VAL A 208 24.37 -24.72 -6.29
CA VAL A 208 24.78 -25.75 -5.33
C VAL A 208 23.57 -25.99 -4.46
N GLU A 209 23.09 -27.22 -4.52
CA GLU A 209 22.03 -27.87 -3.73
C GLU A 209 21.29 -26.96 -2.74
N ALA A 210 19.99 -26.79 -3.00
CA ALA A 210 19.06 -26.09 -2.12
C ALA A 210 19.40 -26.32 -0.64
N PRO A 211 19.80 -25.27 0.11
CA PRO A 211 19.94 -25.39 1.54
C PRO A 211 18.58 -25.85 2.07
N GLN A 212 18.59 -26.94 2.85
CA GLN A 212 17.44 -27.29 3.68
C GLN A 212 17.06 -26.04 4.48
N ALA A 213 15.76 -25.71 4.52
CA ALA A 213 15.17 -24.57 5.24
C ALA A 213 15.99 -24.23 6.49
N GLY A 214 16.92 -23.31 6.33
CA GLY A 214 17.96 -23.00 7.28
C GLY A 214 17.93 -21.50 7.41
N GLU A 215 17.43 -21.05 8.55
CA GLU A 215 17.29 -19.65 8.94
C GLU A 215 18.46 -18.83 8.38
N ALA A 216 18.14 -17.83 7.55
CA ALA A 216 19.12 -16.84 7.16
C ALA A 216 19.81 -16.34 8.43
N SER A 217 21.14 -16.47 8.51
CA SER A 217 21.86 -16.12 9.74
C SER A 217 21.57 -14.67 10.10
N PRO A 218 21.16 -14.34 11.34
CA PRO A 218 20.72 -13.00 11.75
C PRO A 218 21.67 -11.85 11.38
N GLN A 219 22.97 -12.15 11.21
CA GLN A 219 23.99 -11.19 10.79
C GLN A 219 23.87 -10.72 9.33
N SER A 220 23.26 -11.49 8.42
CA SER A 220 23.12 -11.09 7.01
C SER A 220 21.93 -10.16 6.75
N LEU A 221 20.99 -10.08 7.69
CA LEU A 221 19.79 -9.26 7.59
C LEU A 221 19.90 -7.92 8.32
N ALA A 222 20.89 -7.76 9.20
CA ALA A 222 21.07 -6.55 10.01
C ALA A 222 21.14 -5.28 9.14
N GLY A 223 20.37 -4.26 9.51
CA GLY A 223 20.29 -2.98 8.79
C GLY A 223 19.51 -3.02 7.48
N THR A 224 18.85 -4.14 7.15
CA THR A 224 17.94 -4.24 6.02
C THR A 224 16.48 -4.11 6.48
N VAL A 225 15.56 -4.01 5.53
CA VAL A 225 14.11 -4.05 5.82
C VAL A 225 13.63 -5.41 6.37
N ALA A 226 14.50 -6.43 6.43
CA ALA A 226 14.23 -7.72 7.09
C ALA A 226 14.57 -7.75 8.59
N ASP A 227 15.34 -6.78 9.08
CA ASP A 227 15.78 -6.74 10.47
C ASP A 227 14.67 -6.19 11.37
N GLU A 228 14.27 -6.96 12.38
CA GLU A 228 13.22 -6.57 13.33
C GLU A 228 13.55 -5.25 14.02
N ALA A 229 14.82 -5.02 14.38
CA ALA A 229 15.21 -3.77 15.04
C ALA A 229 15.00 -2.56 14.11
N THR A 230 15.35 -2.72 12.83
CA THR A 230 15.15 -1.70 11.79
C THR A 230 13.65 -1.46 11.53
N LEU A 231 12.84 -2.52 11.45
CA LEU A 231 11.39 -2.42 11.30
C LEU A 231 10.73 -1.73 12.49
N ARG A 232 11.15 -2.08 13.70
CA ARG A 232 10.62 -1.49 14.94
C ARG A 232 10.97 -0.01 15.05
N ASP A 233 12.22 0.35 14.74
CA ASP A 233 12.66 1.75 14.70
C ASP A 233 11.82 2.54 13.68
N PHE A 234 11.67 2.04 12.45
CA PHE A 234 10.86 2.68 11.42
C PHE A 234 9.39 2.84 11.85
N MET A 235 8.78 1.79 12.40
CA MET A 235 7.38 1.82 12.85
C MET A 235 7.19 2.74 14.06
N SER A 236 8.22 3.01 14.86
CA SER A 236 8.12 3.92 16.01
C SER A 236 7.85 5.38 15.62
N TYR A 237 8.10 5.76 14.36
CA TYR A 237 7.75 7.06 13.83
C TYR A 237 6.27 7.18 13.45
N LEU A 238 5.52 6.07 13.40
CA LEU A 238 4.18 6.01 12.81
C LEU A 238 3.12 5.73 13.88
N SER A 239 2.02 6.48 13.86
CA SER A 239 0.86 6.24 14.73
C SER A 239 -0.35 5.89 13.88
N VAL A 240 -0.31 4.75 13.18
CA VAL A 240 -1.30 4.44 12.15
C VAL A 240 -2.68 4.04 12.72
N CYS A 241 -2.75 3.68 13.99
CA CYS A 241 -4.02 3.41 14.68
C CYS A 241 -4.71 4.67 15.25
N GLY A 242 -4.00 5.81 15.32
CA GLY A 242 -4.48 7.10 15.87
C GLY A 242 -5.18 7.99 14.87
#